data_AF-A0A851D6S5-F1
#
_entry.id   AF-A0A851D6S5-F1
#
_cell.length_a   1.000
_cell.length_b   1.000
_cell.length_c   1.000
_cell.angle_alpha   90.00
_cell.angle_beta   90.00
_cell.angle_gamma   90.00
#
_symmetry.space_group_name_H-M   'P 1'
#
loop_
_entity.id
_entity.type
_entity.pdbx_description
1 polymer ?
#
loop_
_entity_poly.entity_id
_entity_poly.type
_entity_poly.pdbx_seq_one_letter_code
_entity_poly.pdbx_strand_id
1 'polypeptide(L)'
;VLILTMQASLPKVLRFCCCAGMIYLGYTFCGWIVLGPYHEKFEDLNTVAECLFSLVNGDDMFATFAQIQQKSRLVWLFSRLYLYSFISLFIYMILSLFIALITDSYDTIK
;
A
#
# COMPACT_ATOMS: atom_id res chain seq x y z
N VAL A 1 2.11 19.83 -23.54
CA VAL A 1 1.28 20.05 -22.32
C VAL A 1 1.47 18.90 -21.33
N LEU A 2 1.10 17.65 -21.64
CA LEU A 2 1.26 16.52 -20.69
C LEU A 2 2.67 16.34 -20.09
N ILE A 3 3.74 16.44 -20.89
CA ILE A 3 5.12 16.28 -20.40
C ILE A 3 5.51 17.41 -19.42
N LEU A 4 5.07 18.64 -19.72
CA LEU A 4 5.23 19.80 -18.83
C LEU A 4 4.44 19.61 -17.52
N THR A 5 3.24 19.05 -17.60
CA THR A 5 2.42 18.69 -16.43
C THR A 5 3.05 17.63 -15.55
N MET A 6 3.64 16.58 -16.15
CA MET A 6 4.39 15.58 -15.39
C MET A 6 5.62 16.17 -14.72
N GLN A 7 6.39 17.04 -15.40
CA GLN A 7 7.57 17.67 -14.78
C GLN A 7 7.20 18.62 -13.63
N ALA A 8 6.10 19.37 -13.76
CA ALA A 8 5.63 20.29 -12.72
C ALA A 8 5.02 19.56 -11.51
N SER A 9 4.35 18.43 -11.72
CA SER A 9 3.77 17.62 -10.64
C SER A 9 4.80 16.74 -9.93
N LEU A 10 5.90 16.39 -10.60
CA LEU A 10 6.97 15.52 -10.09
C LEU A 10 7.47 15.89 -8.69
N PRO A 11 7.86 17.13 -8.37
CA PRO A 11 8.35 17.48 -7.04
C PRO A 11 7.27 17.40 -5.95
N LYS A 12 6.01 17.71 -6.27
CA LYS A 12 4.89 17.60 -5.32
C LYS A 12 4.59 16.12 -5.04
N VAL A 13 4.50 15.32 -6.10
CA VAL A 13 4.26 13.88 -6.03
C VAL A 13 5.39 13.15 -5.29
N LEU A 14 6.64 13.55 -5.49
CA LEU A 14 7.78 12.90 -4.85
C LEU A 14 7.81 13.11 -3.34
N ARG A 15 7.43 14.31 -2.86
CA ARG A 15 7.25 14.57 -1.41
C ARG A 15 6.13 13.73 -0.82
N PHE A 16 4.99 13.65 -1.52
CA PHE A 16 3.87 12.82 -1.10
C PHE A 16 4.24 11.33 -1.06
N CYS A 17 4.95 10.85 -2.08
CA CYS A 17 5.44 9.49 -2.18
C CYS A 17 6.43 9.15 -1.06
N CYS A 18 7.29 10.10 -0.65
CA CYS A 18 8.17 9.92 0.50
C CYS A 18 7.39 9.68 1.81
N CYS A 19 6.34 10.49 2.07
CA CYS A 19 5.47 10.30 3.23
C CYS A 19 4.70 8.97 3.16
N ALA A 20 4.12 8.64 2.01
CA ALA A 20 3.44 7.37 1.78
C ALA A 20 4.39 6.17 1.95
N GLY A 21 5.64 6.32 1.50
CA GLY A 21 6.69 5.32 1.63
C GLY A 21 7.04 5.02 3.10
N MET A 22 7.07 6.04 3.97
CA MET A 22 7.28 5.80 5.41
C MET A 22 6.14 4.98 6.03
N ILE A 23 4.89 5.27 5.67
CA ILE A 23 3.73 4.49 6.14
C ILE A 23 3.82 3.07 5.59
N TYR A 24 4.14 2.93 4.30
CA TYR A 24 4.28 1.65 3.62
C TYR A 24 5.32 0.77 4.32
N LEU A 25 6.51 1.30 4.59
CA LEU A 25 7.56 0.59 5.32
C LEU A 25 7.11 0.17 6.72
N GLY A 26 6.38 1.03 7.45
CA GLY A 26 5.81 0.68 8.74
C GLY A 26 4.85 -0.52 8.67
N TYR A 27 4.00 -0.56 7.64
CA TYR A 27 3.17 -1.72 7.34
C TYR A 27 4.03 -2.94 6.98
N THR A 28 5.01 -2.81 6.08
CA THR A 28 5.92 -3.91 5.69
C THR A 28 6.61 -4.55 6.91
N PHE A 29 7.20 -3.76 7.81
CA PHE A 29 7.83 -4.29 9.02
C PHE A 29 6.83 -4.95 9.98
N CYS A 30 5.67 -4.33 10.16
CA CYS A 30 4.60 -4.87 11.01
C CYS A 30 4.09 -6.22 10.47
N GLY A 31 3.83 -6.29 9.16
CA GLY A 31 3.39 -7.51 8.48
C GLY A 31 4.45 -8.61 8.56
N TRP A 32 5.72 -8.28 8.30
CA TRP A 32 6.82 -9.24 8.39
C TRP A 32 6.96 -9.86 9.78
N ILE A 33 7.01 -9.04 10.84
CA ILE A 33 7.22 -9.52 12.21
C ILE A 33 6.02 -10.32 12.72
N VAL A 34 4.79 -9.88 12.42
CA VAL A 34 3.58 -10.48 12.99
C VAL A 34 3.07 -11.67 12.17
N LEU A 35 3.14 -11.61 10.84
CA LEU A 35 2.61 -12.63 9.94
C LEU A 35 3.67 -13.60 9.43
N GLY A 36 4.96 -13.26 9.51
CA GLY A 36 6.06 -14.11 9.05
C GLY A 36 6.04 -15.55 9.55
N PRO A 37 5.86 -15.82 10.86
CA PRO A 37 5.81 -17.20 11.36
C PRO A 37 4.51 -17.96 11.01
N TYR A 38 3.55 -17.31 10.37
CA TYR A 38 2.22 -17.85 10.07
C TYR A 38 1.87 -17.88 8.58
N HIS A 39 2.69 -17.28 7.71
CA HIS A 39 2.35 -17.11 6.30
C HIS A 39 3.60 -17.08 5.40
N GLU A 40 3.66 -17.97 4.41
CA GLU A 40 4.82 -18.11 3.50
C GLU A 40 5.12 -16.82 2.71
N LYS A 41 4.08 -16.10 2.26
CA LYS A 41 4.24 -14.77 1.61
C LYS A 41 4.81 -13.67 2.52
N PHE A 42 4.93 -13.90 3.83
CA PHE A 42 5.45 -12.93 4.79
C PHE A 42 6.78 -13.34 5.43
N GLU A 43 7.45 -14.36 4.90
CA GLU A 43 8.73 -14.86 5.44
C GLU A 43 9.89 -13.88 5.21
N ASP A 44 9.93 -13.26 4.02
CA ASP A 44 10.95 -12.30 3.62
C ASP A 44 10.38 -10.88 3.49
N LEU A 45 11.16 -9.86 3.88
CA LEU A 45 10.76 -8.46 3.68
C LEU A 45 10.44 -8.13 2.22
N ASN A 46 11.13 -8.75 1.27
CA ASN A 46 10.88 -8.55 -0.16
C ASN A 46 9.53 -9.12 -0.59
N THR A 47 9.18 -10.33 -0.16
CA THR A 47 7.88 -10.93 -0.51
C THR A 47 6.71 -10.21 0.17
N VAL A 48 6.91 -9.70 1.39
CA VAL A 48 5.94 -8.80 2.05
C VAL A 48 5.74 -7.52 1.24
N ALA A 49 6.82 -6.92 0.75
CA ALA A 49 6.74 -5.72 -0.07
C ALA A 49 6.06 -6.01 -1.42
N GLU A 50 6.34 -7.14 -2.07
CA GLU A 50 5.64 -7.52 -3.31
C GLU A 50 4.14 -7.74 -3.06
N CYS A 51 3.79 -8.41 -1.96
CA CYS A 51 2.39 -8.66 -1.57
C CYS A 51 1.64 -7.37 -1.24
N LEU A 52 2.25 -6.45 -0.50
CA LEU A 52 1.62 -5.15 -0.20
C LEU A 52 1.47 -4.32 -1.47
N PHE A 53 2.45 -4.34 -2.37
CA PHE A 53 2.36 -3.64 -3.65
C PHE A 53 1.26 -4.21 -4.55
N SER A 54 1.11 -5.54 -4.63
CA SER A 54 0.01 -6.16 -5.38
C SER A 54 -1.36 -5.80 -4.78
N LEU A 55 -1.47 -5.78 -3.45
CA LEU A 55 -2.68 -5.37 -2.74
C LEU A 55 -3.07 -3.92 -2.99
N VAL A 56 -2.12 -2.98 -3.04
CA VAL A 56 -2.40 -1.57 -3.40
C VAL A 56 -2.98 -1.46 -4.81
N ASN A 57 -2.54 -2.31 -5.73
CA ASN A 57 -3.04 -2.36 -7.10
C ASN A 57 -4.35 -3.15 -7.25
N GLY A 58 -4.89 -3.72 -6.18
CA GLY A 58 -6.14 -4.49 -6.22
C GLY A 58 -5.97 -5.96 -6.59
N ASP A 59 -4.75 -6.47 -6.65
CA ASP A 59 -4.47 -7.85 -7.04
C ASP A 59 -4.43 -8.79 -5.83
N ASP A 60 -4.88 -10.02 -6.03
CA ASP A 60 -4.75 -11.15 -5.10
C ASP A 60 -5.33 -10.95 -3.67
N MET A 61 -6.28 -10.01 -3.49
CA MET A 61 -6.85 -9.68 -2.18
C MET A 61 -7.47 -10.89 -1.49
N PHE A 62 -8.38 -11.60 -2.17
CA PHE A 62 -9.09 -12.75 -1.59
C PHE A 62 -8.14 -13.90 -1.26
N ALA A 63 -7.16 -14.16 -2.14
CA ALA A 63 -6.14 -15.19 -1.92
C ALA A 63 -5.34 -14.93 -0.63
N THR A 64 -4.96 -13.67 -0.40
CA THR A 64 -4.27 -13.25 0.82
C THR A 64 -5.13 -13.46 2.07
N PHE A 65 -6.45 -13.18 2.00
CA PHE A 65 -7.37 -13.46 3.12
C PHE A 65 -7.59 -14.96 3.36
N ALA A 66 -7.58 -15.77 2.31
CA ALA A 66 -7.84 -17.21 2.37
C ALA A 66 -6.63 -18.02 2.85
N GLN A 67 -5.40 -17.57 2.52
CA GLN A 67 -4.16 -18.24 2.89
C GLN A 67 -3.75 -18.04 4.36
N ILE A 68 -4.37 -17.10 5.09
CA ILE A 68 -4.13 -16.91 6.52
C ILE A 68 -4.60 -18.15 7.29
N GLN A 69 -3.65 -18.98 7.72
CA GLN A 69 -3.91 -20.16 8.54
C GLN A 69 -4.59 -19.78 9.86
N GLN A 70 -5.69 -20.46 10.20
CA GLN A 70 -6.40 -20.29 11.47
C GLN A 70 -5.70 -20.97 12.65
N LYS A 71 -4.38 -20.81 12.77
CA LYS A 71 -3.61 -21.40 13.87
C LYS A 71 -3.88 -20.68 15.21
N SER A 72 -4.21 -19.39 15.15
CA SER A 72 -4.58 -18.56 16.31
C SER A 72 -5.67 -17.56 15.94
N ARG A 73 -6.75 -17.51 16.71
CA ARG A 73 -7.86 -16.56 16.50
C ARG A 73 -7.42 -15.10 16.60
N LEU A 74 -6.43 -14.80 17.46
CA LEU A 74 -5.88 -13.45 17.61
C LEU A 74 -5.10 -13.01 16.37
N VAL A 75 -4.24 -13.88 15.84
CA VAL A 75 -3.46 -13.60 14.61
C VAL A 75 -4.40 -13.43 13.41
N TRP A 76 -5.44 -14.26 13.33
CA TRP A 76 -6.46 -14.16 12.29
C TRP A 76 -7.28 -12.85 12.37
N LEU A 77 -7.58 -12.36 13.57
CA LEU A 77 -8.28 -11.08 13.72
C LEU A 77 -7.34 -9.91 13.38
N PHE A 78 -6.10 -9.97 13.85
CA PHE A 78 -5.08 -8.97 13.56
C PHE A 78 -4.81 -8.85 12.06
N SER A 79 -4.63 -9.97 11.37
CA SER A 79 -4.36 -9.99 9.93
C SER A 79 -5.49 -9.36 9.11
N ARG A 80 -6.75 -9.60 9.49
CA ARG A 80 -7.91 -8.95 8.87
C ARG A 80 -7.92 -7.46 9.09
N LEU A 81 -7.77 -7.02 10.34
CA LEU A 81 -7.72 -5.59 10.67
C LEU A 81 -6.55 -4.89 9.96
N TYR A 82 -5.38 -5.54 9.93
CA TYR A 82 -4.19 -5.08 9.23
C TYR A 82 -4.46 -4.90 7.73
N LEU A 83 -4.93 -5.94 7.03
CA LEU A 83 -5.23 -5.87 5.60
C LEU A 83 -6.34 -4.87 5.28
N TYR A 84 -7.45 -4.85 6.04
CA TYR A 84 -8.52 -3.88 5.83
C TYR A 84 -8.04 -2.44 6.03
N SER A 85 -7.25 -2.17 7.07
CA SER A 85 -6.68 -0.84 7.31
C SER A 85 -5.73 -0.43 6.19
N PHE A 86 -4.87 -1.34 5.73
CA PHE A 86 -3.92 -1.08 4.65
C PHE A 86 -4.63 -0.79 3.32
N ILE A 87 -5.55 -1.68 2.92
CA ILE A 87 -6.30 -1.54 1.66
C ILE A 87 -7.11 -0.25 1.66
N SER A 88 -7.86 0.02 2.74
CA SER A 88 -8.69 1.23 2.81
C SER A 88 -7.85 2.51 2.77
N LEU A 89 -6.74 2.56 3.50
CA LEU A 89 -5.88 3.73 3.54
C LEU A 89 -5.15 3.96 2.21
N PHE A 90 -4.52 2.92 1.64
CA PHE A 90 -3.75 3.09 0.41
C PHE A 90 -4.63 3.30 -0.82
N ILE A 91 -5.72 2.55 -0.96
CA ILE A 91 -6.59 2.66 -2.15
C ILE A 91 -7.46 3.91 -2.06
N TYR A 92 -8.12 4.19 -0.93
CA TYR A 92 -9.07 5.30 -0.89
C TYR A 92 -8.45 6.65 -0.52
N MET A 93 -7.36 6.68 0.26
CA MET A 93 -6.75 7.97 0.63
C MET A 93 -5.55 8.28 -0.25
N ILE A 94 -4.57 7.37 -0.34
CA ILE A 94 -3.31 7.66 -1.03
C ILE A 94 -3.51 7.76 -2.55
N LEU A 95 -4.25 6.82 -3.15
CA LEU A 95 -4.55 6.88 -4.59
C LEU A 95 -5.40 8.11 -4.96
N SER A 96 -6.41 8.44 -4.14
CA SER A 96 -7.23 9.63 -4.37
C SER A 96 -6.44 10.94 -4.25
N LEU A 97 -5.53 11.05 -3.28
CA LEU A 97 -4.63 12.20 -3.15
C LEU A 97 -3.65 12.29 -4.32
N PHE A 98 -3.16 11.15 -4.82
CA PHE A 98 -2.29 11.11 -5.99
C PHE A 98 -2.99 11.63 -7.24
N ILE A 99 -4.23 11.19 -7.50
CA ILE A 99 -5.06 11.69 -8.60
C ILE A 99 -5.30 13.20 -8.43
N ALA A 100 -5.68 13.65 -7.22
CA ALA A 100 -5.93 15.06 -6.94
C ALA A 100 -4.70 15.95 -7.21
N LEU A 101 -3.49 15.50 -6.85
CA LEU A 101 -2.24 16.22 -7.12
C LEU A 101 -1.94 16.36 -8.61
N ILE A 102 -2.23 15.32 -9.40
CA ILE A 102 -2.04 15.35 -10.85
C ILE A 102 -3.06 16.30 -11.48
N THR A 103 -4.33 16.25 -11.06
CA THR A 103 -5.39 17.14 -11.54
C THR A 103 -5.09 18.61 -11.21
N ASP A 104 -4.68 18.92 -9.97
CA ASP A 104 -4.25 20.28 -9.57
C ASP A 104 -3.12 20.83 -10.44
N SER A 105 -2.15 19.98 -10.75
CA SER A 105 -1.02 20.37 -11.61
C SER A 105 -1.43 20.53 -13.07
N TYR A 106 -2.41 19.75 -13.54
CA TYR A 106 -2.99 19.88 -14.89
C TYR A 106 -3.75 21.19 -15.04
N ASP A 107 -4.59 21.55 -14.07
CA ASP A 107 -5.37 22.78 -14.06
C ASP A 107 -4.48 24.03 -13.94
N THR A 108 -3.32 23.94 -13.28
CA THR A 108 -2.37 25.07 -13.19
C THR A 108 -1.65 25.38 -14.52
N ILE A 109 -1.53 24.39 -15.42
CA ILE A 109 -0.80 24.54 -16.70
C ILE A 109 -1.73 24.87 -17.87
N LYS A 110 -3.02 24.52 -17.73
CA LYS A 110 -4.06 24.84 -18.72
C LYS A 110 -4.43 26.32 -18.64
#